data_AF-A0A1G1Y1M4-F1
#
_entry.id   AF-A0A1G1Y1M4-F1
#
_cell.length_a   1.000
_cell.length_b   1.000
_cell.length_c   1.000
_cell.angle_alpha   90.00
_cell.angle_beta   90.00
_cell.angle_gamma   90.00
#
_symmetry.space_group_name_H-M   'P 1'
#
loop_
_entity.id
_entity.type
_entity.pdbx_description
1 polymer ?
#
loop_
_entity_poly.entity_id
_entity_poly.type
_entity_poly.pdbx_seq_one_letter_code
_entity_poly.pdbx_strand_id
1 'polypeptide(L)' 'MKLFKENNENFFVALSEIFFRFFFIVFVILFLLELWQPGFVTTWFNPVWFLLISLVAGIISIIDN' A
#
# COMPACT_ATOMS: atom_id res chain seq x y z
N MET A 1 29.89 9.94 -6.71
CA MET A 1 29.01 9.01 -5.96
C MET A 1 27.83 9.68 -5.24
N LYS A 2 27.72 11.03 -5.22
CA LYS A 2 26.53 11.73 -4.66
C LYS A 2 25.35 11.86 -5.64
N LEU A 3 25.61 11.95 -6.94
CA LEU A 3 24.56 12.11 -7.98
C LEU A 3 23.67 10.88 -8.18
N PHE A 4 24.12 9.68 -7.80
CA PHE A 4 23.31 8.46 -7.88
C PHE A 4 22.33 8.32 -6.70
N LYS A 5 22.56 9.03 -5.60
CA LYS A 5 21.76 8.89 -4.38
C LYS A 5 20.47 9.70 -4.48
N GLU A 6 20.57 10.92 -4.99
CA GLU A 6 19.45 11.87 -5.13
C GLU A 6 18.42 11.41 -6.19
N ASN A 7 18.86 10.74 -7.27
CA ASN A 7 17.96 10.16 -8.26
C ASN A 7 17.25 8.87 -7.79
N ASN A 8 17.87 8.11 -6.89
CA ASN A 8 17.26 6.89 -6.36
C ASN A 8 16.17 7.20 -5.32
N GLU A 9 16.38 8.20 -4.47
CA GLU A 9 15.40 8.58 -3.43
C GLU A 9 14.05 8.95 -4.06
N ASN A 10 14.05 9.75 -5.14
CA ASN A 10 12.82 10.07 -5.89
C ASN A 10 12.16 8.85 -6.55
N PHE A 11 12.94 7.84 -6.98
CA PHE A 11 12.40 6.62 -7.57
C PHE A 11 11.67 5.76 -6.53
N PHE A 12 12.24 5.62 -5.32
CA PHE A 12 11.61 4.85 -4.25
C PHE A 12 10.34 5.52 -3.71
N VAL A 13 10.31 6.86 -3.65
CA VAL A 13 9.10 7.61 -3.28
C VAL A 13 8.00 7.46 -4.34
N ALA A 14 8.32 7.61 -5.62
CA ALA A 14 7.34 7.41 -6.69
C ALA A 14 6.82 5.96 -6.72
N LEU A 15 7.70 4.98 -6.48
CA LEU A 15 7.33 3.58 -6.39
C LEU A 15 6.42 3.32 -5.18
N SER A 16 6.75 3.86 -4.00
CA SER A 16 5.94 3.68 -2.79
C SER A 16 4.55 4.29 -2.94
N GLU A 17 4.41 5.41 -3.64
CA GLU A 17 3.11 6.04 -3.92
C GLU A 17 2.23 5.17 -4.85
N ILE A 18 2.82 4.57 -5.88
CA ILE A 18 2.11 3.63 -6.77
C ILE A 18 1.67 2.40 -6.01
N PHE A 19 2.56 1.83 -5.20
CA PHE A 19 2.25 0.68 -4.34
C PHE A 19 1.14 1.04 -3.34
N PHE A 20 1.21 2.20 -2.70
CA PHE A 20 0.17 2.68 -1.78
C PHE A 20 -1.21 2.66 -2.45
N ARG A 21 -1.34 3.32 -3.60
CA ARG A 21 -2.61 3.42 -4.33
C ARG A 21 -3.15 2.05 -4.72
N PHE A 22 -2.28 1.18 -5.24
CA PHE A 22 -2.66 -0.16 -5.65
C PHE A 22 -3.18 -1.00 -4.47
N PHE A 23 -2.40 -1.10 -3.39
CA PHE A 23 -2.76 -1.89 -2.21
C PHE A 23 -4.00 -1.33 -1.51
N PHE A 24 -4.17 -0.01 -1.49
CA PHE A 24 -5.36 0.62 -0.94
C PHE A 24 -6.62 0.31 -1.75
N ILE A 25 -6.54 0.36 -3.09
CA ILE A 25 -7.67 -0.02 -3.95
C ILE A 25 -8.04 -1.49 -3.76
N VAL A 26 -7.04 -2.39 -3.73
CA VAL A 26 -7.26 -3.81 -3.47
C VAL A 26 -7.91 -4.02 -2.10
N PHE A 27 -7.43 -3.33 -1.06
CA PHE A 27 -8.05 -3.33 0.25
C PHE A 27 -9.53 -2.92 0.19
N VAL A 28 -9.86 -1.81 -0.46
CA VAL A 28 -11.25 -1.31 -0.55
C VAL A 28 -12.14 -2.34 -1.26
N ILE A 29 -11.68 -2.94 -2.35
CA ILE A 29 -12.45 -3.97 -3.08
C ILE A 29 -12.69 -5.18 -2.19
N LEU A 30 -11.64 -5.71 -1.55
CA LEU A 30 -11.74 -6.85 -0.65
C LEU A 30 -12.62 -6.56 0.56
N PHE A 31 -12.54 -5.35 1.11
CA PHE A 31 -13.38 -4.92 2.22
C PHE A 31 -14.86 -4.84 1.81
N LEU A 32 -15.17 -4.30 0.63
CA LEU A 32 -16.53 -4.27 0.10
C LEU A 32 -17.07 -5.69 -0.16
N LEU A 33 -16.23 -6.61 -0.65
CA LEU A 33 -16.60 -8.02 -0.79
C LEU A 33 -16.88 -8.68 0.56
N GLU A 34 -16.09 -8.39 1.58
CA GLU A 34 -16.31 -8.90 2.94
C GLU A 34 -17.61 -8.34 3.55
N LEU A 35 -17.94 -7.07 3.29
CA LEU A 35 -19.22 -6.48 3.73
C LEU A 35 -20.42 -7.11 3.00
N TRP A 36 -20.26 -7.43 1.71
CA TRP A 36 -21.33 -8.03 0.92
C TRP A 36 -21.55 -9.51 1.24
N GLN A 37 -20.46 -10.24 1.46
CA GLN A 37 -20.45 -11.65 1.86
C GLN A 37 -19.51 -11.85 3.05
N PRO A 38 -20.03 -11.70 4.29
CA PRO A 38 -19.24 -11.89 5.50
C PRO A 38 -18.57 -13.26 5.53
N GLY A 39 -17.28 -13.29 5.85
CA GLY A 39 -16.48 -14.51 5.87
C GLY A 39 -15.86 -14.86 4.53
N PHE A 40 -16.26 -14.27 3.40
CA PHE A 40 -15.73 -14.68 2.09
C PHE A 40 -14.25 -14.35 1.94
N VAL A 41 -13.83 -13.13 2.25
CA VAL A 41 -12.43 -12.74 2.14
C VAL A 41 -11.67 -13.25 3.35
N THR A 42 -12.19 -13.01 4.56
CA THR A 42 -11.54 -13.36 5.83
C THR A 42 -11.27 -14.86 6.01
N THR A 43 -12.00 -15.74 5.32
CA THR A 43 -11.73 -17.19 5.30
C THR A 43 -10.41 -17.54 4.60
N TRP A 44 -10.01 -16.78 3.57
CA TRP A 44 -8.79 -17.04 2.80
C TRP A 44 -7.66 -16.07 3.13
N PHE A 45 -8.00 -14.83 3.51
CA PHE A 45 -7.05 -13.76 3.71
C PHE A 45 -7.65 -12.66 4.60
N ASN A 46 -6.89 -12.10 5.55
CA ASN A 46 -7.37 -10.96 6.32
C ASN A 46 -7.11 -9.64 5.54
N PRO A 47 -8.15 -8.94 5.03
CA PRO A 47 -7.96 -7.73 4.22
C PRO A 47 -7.19 -6.62 4.96
N VAL A 48 -7.17 -6.63 6.30
CA VAL A 48 -6.40 -5.68 7.12
C VAL A 48 -4.89 -5.68 6.79
N TRP A 49 -4.33 -6.79 6.29
CA TRP A 49 -2.92 -6.81 5.87
C TRP A 49 -2.62 -5.81 4.75
N PHE A 50 -3.54 -5.66 3.77
CA PHE A 50 -3.38 -4.67 2.70
C PHE A 50 -3.45 -3.24 3.24
N LEU A 51 -4.30 -3.00 4.22
CA LEU A 51 -4.35 -1.71 4.94
C LEU A 51 -3.02 -1.42 5.62
N LEU A 52 -2.46 -2.38 6.37
CA LEU A 52 -1.17 -2.19 7.06
C LEU A 52 -0.02 -1.91 6.09
N ILE A 53 0.07 -2.65 4.98
CA ILE A 53 1.08 -2.43 3.94
C ILE A 53 0.93 -1.03 3.33
N SER A 54 -0.31 -0.63 3.03
CA SER A 54 -0.58 0.73 2.53
C SER A 54 -0.18 1.79 3.57
N LEU A 55 -0.49 1.57 4.85
CA LEU A 55 -0.20 2.54 5.90
C LEU A 55 1.32 2.73 6.09
N VAL A 56 2.10 1.65 6.04
CA VAL A 56 3.56 1.70 6.06
C VAL A 56 4.13 2.40 4.82
N ALA A 57 3.62 2.08 3.63
CA ALA A 57 4.06 2.73 2.39
C ALA A 57 3.76 4.24 2.41
N GLY A 58 2.59 4.63 2.91
CA GLY A 58 2.21 6.04 3.09
C GLY A 58 3.09 6.76 4.09
N ILE A 59 3.42 6.14 5.23
CA ILE A 59 4.33 6.72 6.24
C ILE A 59 5.72 6.96 5.64
N ILE A 60 6.28 5.99 4.91
CA ILE A 60 7.58 6.15 4.25
C ILE A 60 7.53 7.31 3.25
N SER A 61 6.47 7.39 2.44
CA SER A 61 6.30 8.49 1.48
C SER A 61 6.14 9.87 2.13
N ILE A 62 5.64 9.96 3.37
CA ILE A 62 5.53 11.23 4.11
C ILE A 62 6.87 11.59 4.76
N ILE A 63 7.62 10.62 5.27
CA ILE A 63 8.92 10.88 5.93
C ILE A 63 9.98 11.29 4.92
N ASP A 64 9.95 10.73 3.70
CA ASP A 64 10.94 11.01 2.65
C ASP A 64 10.64 12.29 1.84
N ASN A 65 9.52 12.97 2.07
CA ASN A 65 9.05 14.16 1.34
C ASN A 65 9.10 15.41 2.22
#